data_AF-A0A940FYK8-F1
#
_entry.id   AF-A0A940FYK8-F1
#
_cell.length_a   1.000
_cell.length_b   1.000
_cell.length_c   1.000
_cell.angle_alpha   90.00
_cell.angle_beta   90.00
_cell.angle_gamma   90.00
#
_symmetry.space_group_name_H-M   'P 1'
#
loop_
_entity.id
_entity.type
_entity.pdbx_description
1 polymer ?
#
loop_
_entity_poly.entity_id
_entity_poly.type
_entity_poly.pdbx_seq_one_letter_code
_entity_poly.pdbx_strand_id
1 'polypeptide(L)'
;GNSIEKITRTWKNNDEVVLELPMKTNISRWKNQSAAVERGPLVYALKIGEEWKNVKGTDKYGDYREVKPTTPWNYGLLEKAIKDPENFFSFSKTKVVGKNPWNIENSPVSITTKGKIIPEWQLYNESSGPVPYSPIKYLKDHKEEEIVLLPYGCTTLRISQFPIVL
;
A
#
# COMPACT_ATOMS: atom_id res chain seq x y z
N GLY A 1 15.76 3.07 -16.96
CA GLY A 1 15.35 1.90 -16.14
C GLY A 1 15.31 0.69 -17.04
N ASN A 2 15.56 -0.51 -16.50
CA ASN A 2 15.69 -1.76 -17.27
C ASN A 2 16.86 -1.76 -18.28
N SER A 3 17.96 -1.10 -17.96
CA SER A 3 19.22 -1.13 -18.72
C SER A 3 20.36 -1.56 -17.81
N ILE A 4 21.42 -2.10 -18.42
CA ILE A 4 22.69 -2.35 -17.76
C ILE A 4 23.62 -1.20 -18.14
N GLU A 5 24.05 -0.42 -17.16
CA GLU A 5 25.05 0.63 -17.37
C GLU A 5 26.45 0.06 -17.14
N LYS A 6 27.25 -0.04 -18.21
CA LYS A 6 28.60 -0.59 -18.15
C LYS A 6 29.64 0.52 -17.98
N ILE A 7 30.37 0.53 -16.87
CA ILE A 7 31.51 1.43 -16.64
C ILE A 7 32.79 0.72 -17.07
N THR A 8 33.39 1.14 -18.19
CA THR A 8 34.64 0.55 -18.71
C THR A 8 35.82 1.48 -18.43
N ARG A 9 36.65 1.12 -17.45
CA ARG A 9 37.90 1.81 -17.09
C ARG A 9 38.88 0.86 -16.40
N THR A 10 40.13 1.29 -16.25
CA THR A 10 41.09 0.62 -15.35
C THR A 10 40.82 1.06 -13.91
N TRP A 11 40.58 0.10 -13.02
CA TRP A 11 40.32 0.33 -11.61
C TRP A 11 41.63 0.36 -10.82
N LYS A 12 41.71 1.24 -9.82
CA LYS A 12 42.83 1.37 -8.89
C LYS A 12 42.33 1.25 -7.45
N ASN A 13 43.25 0.98 -6.52
CA ASN A 13 42.92 1.00 -5.09
C ASN A 13 42.28 2.34 -4.72
N ASN A 14 41.20 2.28 -3.96
CA ASN A 14 40.39 3.42 -3.49
C ASN A 14 39.55 4.14 -4.56
N ASP A 15 39.33 3.56 -5.74
CA ASP A 15 38.27 4.04 -6.64
C ASP A 15 36.87 3.82 -6.02
N GLU A 16 35.97 4.78 -6.17
CA GLU A 16 34.58 4.74 -5.67
C GLU A 16 33.57 4.88 -6.81
N VAL A 17 32.44 4.19 -6.71
CA VAL A 17 31.28 4.34 -7.58
C VAL A 17 30.07 4.68 -6.74
N VAL A 18 29.49 5.85 -7.00
CA VAL A 18 28.25 6.30 -6.36
C VAL A 18 27.11 6.18 -7.36
N LEU A 19 26.05 5.47 -6.98
CA LEU A 19 24.82 5.33 -7.75
C LEU A 19 23.66 5.96 -6.98
N GLU A 20 23.07 7.01 -7.54
CA GLU A 20 21.86 7.63 -7.00
C GLU A 20 20.64 7.16 -7.77
N LEU A 21 19.69 6.53 -7.06
CA LEU A 21 18.42 6.08 -7.63
C LEU A 21 17.27 6.85 -6.95
N PRO A 22 16.73 7.90 -7.60
CA PRO A 22 15.61 8.64 -7.06
C PRO A 22 14.38 7.74 -6.90
N MET A 23 13.88 7.62 -5.67
CA MET A 23 12.66 6.86 -5.37
C MET A 23 11.48 7.82 -5.22
N LYS A 24 10.86 8.18 -6.33
CA LYS A 24 9.64 8.99 -6.33
C LYS A 24 8.41 8.11 -6.08
N THR A 25 7.35 8.71 -5.52
CA THR A 25 6.04 8.05 -5.47
C THR A 25 5.50 7.97 -6.89
N ASN A 26 5.09 6.79 -7.31
CA ASN A 26 4.51 6.51 -8.61
C ASN A 26 3.14 5.86 -8.43
N ILE A 27 2.24 6.09 -9.39
CA ILE A 27 0.91 5.47 -9.41
C ILE A 27 0.81 4.57 -10.63
N SER A 28 0.54 3.29 -10.39
CA SER A 28 0.21 2.34 -11.45
C SER A 28 -1.30 2.11 -11.52
N ARG A 29 -1.80 1.73 -12.72
CA ARG A 29 -3.22 1.55 -13.00
C ARG A 29 -3.52 0.08 -13.22
N TRP A 30 -4.56 -0.43 -12.58
CA TRP A 30 -4.90 -1.85 -12.56
C TRP A 30 -6.37 -2.09 -12.90
N LYS A 31 -6.87 -3.28 -12.58
CA LYS A 31 -8.25 -3.72 -12.88
C LYS A 31 -9.26 -2.65 -12.45
N ASN A 32 -10.28 -2.44 -13.27
CA ASN A 32 -11.35 -1.46 -13.05
C ASN A 32 -10.84 -0.02 -12.84
N GLN A 33 -9.71 0.31 -13.46
CA GLN A 33 -9.07 1.62 -13.34
C GLN A 33 -8.72 1.97 -11.89
N SER A 34 -8.40 0.96 -11.08
CA SER A 34 -7.87 1.19 -9.73
C SER A 34 -6.44 1.71 -9.79
N ALA A 35 -6.01 2.36 -8.72
CA ALA A 35 -4.66 2.88 -8.52
C ALA A 35 -3.91 2.02 -7.49
N ALA A 36 -2.63 1.74 -7.75
CA ALA A 36 -1.71 1.24 -6.74
C ALA A 36 -0.60 2.26 -6.52
N VAL A 37 -0.18 2.41 -5.25
CA VAL A 37 0.86 3.38 -4.85
C VAL A 37 2.18 2.65 -4.72
N GLU A 38 3.19 3.14 -5.44
CA GLU A 38 4.52 2.56 -5.51
C GLU A 38 5.58 3.58 -5.16
N ARG A 39 6.70 3.16 -4.58
CA ARG A 39 7.86 4.02 -4.38
C ARG A 39 9.14 3.20 -4.48
N GLY A 40 9.91 3.43 -5.55
CA GLY A 40 11.03 2.54 -5.91
C GLY A 40 10.51 1.13 -6.18
N PRO A 41 11.10 0.06 -5.60
CA PRO A 41 10.66 -1.32 -5.82
C PRO A 41 9.48 -1.74 -4.92
N LEU A 42 8.93 -0.84 -4.11
CA LEU A 42 7.93 -1.18 -3.11
C LEU A 42 6.52 -0.79 -3.57
N VAL A 43 5.62 -1.77 -3.58
CA VAL A 43 4.16 -1.55 -3.64
C VAL A 43 3.65 -1.36 -2.22
N TYR A 44 2.72 -0.43 -2.03
CA TYR A 44 2.11 -0.12 -0.74
C TYR A 44 0.68 -0.65 -0.64
N ALA A 45 0.27 -0.97 0.59
CA ALA A 45 -1.06 -1.41 0.97
C ALA A 45 -1.56 -0.63 2.18
N LEU A 46 -2.88 -0.52 2.33
CA LEU A 46 -3.52 0.16 3.46
C LEU A 46 -3.10 -0.48 4.78
N LYS A 47 -2.76 0.36 5.77
CA LYS A 47 -2.60 -0.07 7.16
C LYS A 47 -3.99 -0.37 7.75
N ILE A 48 -4.35 -1.64 7.80
CA ILE A 48 -5.61 -2.12 8.37
C ILE A 48 -5.33 -2.65 9.78
N GLY A 49 -6.14 -2.25 10.77
CA GLY A 49 -6.07 -2.83 12.11
C GLY A 49 -6.50 -4.29 12.11
N GLU A 50 -5.87 -5.12 12.93
CA GLU A 50 -6.06 -6.57 12.91
C GLU A 50 -6.59 -7.08 14.26
N GLU A 51 -7.62 -7.92 14.21
CA GLU A 51 -8.04 -8.77 15.32
C GLU A 51 -7.78 -10.23 14.95
N TRP A 52 -6.99 -10.93 15.77
CA TRP A 52 -6.65 -12.32 15.57
C TRP A 52 -7.45 -13.22 16.52
N LYS A 53 -8.06 -14.29 15.97
CA LYS A 53 -8.81 -15.28 16.73
C LYS A 53 -8.36 -16.70 16.38
N ASN A 54 -8.30 -17.57 17.37
CA ASN A 54 -8.14 -19.00 17.15
C ASN A 54 -9.53 -19.59 16.93
N VAL A 55 -9.73 -20.27 15.80
CA VAL A 55 -10.99 -20.89 15.43
C VAL A 55 -10.80 -22.40 15.43
N LYS A 56 -11.72 -23.11 16.07
CA LYS A 56 -11.70 -24.57 16.06
C LYS A 56 -12.14 -25.08 14.70
N GLY A 57 -11.30 -25.89 14.07
CA GLY A 57 -11.62 -26.51 12.79
C GLY A 57 -12.65 -27.60 12.98
N THR A 58 -13.63 -27.66 12.08
CA THR A 58 -14.61 -28.77 12.03
C THR A 58 -14.25 -29.80 10.97
N ASP A 59 -13.21 -29.54 10.18
CA ASP A 59 -12.76 -30.39 9.09
C ASP A 59 -11.37 -31.00 9.35
N LYS A 60 -10.85 -31.72 8.35
CA LYS A 60 -9.56 -32.43 8.43
C LYS A 60 -8.33 -31.52 8.55
N TYR A 61 -8.47 -30.21 8.34
CA TYR A 61 -7.37 -29.26 8.39
C TYR A 61 -7.12 -28.73 9.81
N GLY A 62 -8.04 -28.98 10.74
CA GLY A 62 -7.88 -28.67 12.15
C GLY A 62 -8.02 -27.19 12.48
N ASP A 63 -7.61 -26.83 13.70
CA ASP A 63 -7.72 -25.48 14.21
C ASP A 63 -6.88 -24.49 13.39
N TYR A 64 -7.42 -23.28 13.17
CA TYR A 64 -6.78 -22.25 12.37
C TYR A 64 -6.83 -20.88 13.07
N ARG A 65 -5.99 -19.95 12.58
CA ARG A 65 -6.00 -18.56 13.03
C ARG A 65 -6.71 -17.71 11.99
N GLU A 66 -7.76 -17.02 12.42
CA GLU A 66 -8.49 -16.04 11.62
C GLU A 66 -7.99 -14.64 11.95
N VAL A 67 -7.89 -13.77 10.94
CA VAL A 67 -7.63 -12.34 11.09
C VAL A 67 -8.74 -11.55 10.44
N LYS A 68 -9.30 -10.58 11.18
CA LYS A 68 -10.37 -9.69 10.70
C LYS A 68 -9.99 -8.22 10.85
N PRO A 69 -10.48 -7.35 9.94
CA PRO A 69 -10.20 -5.92 10.00
C PRO A 69 -10.90 -5.28 11.20
N THR A 70 -10.20 -4.45 11.95
CA THR A 70 -10.77 -3.62 13.04
C THR A 70 -10.93 -2.15 12.64
N THR A 71 -10.37 -1.76 11.50
CA THR A 71 -10.51 -0.43 10.91
C THR A 71 -11.13 -0.53 9.52
N PRO A 72 -11.74 0.55 9.01
CA PRO A 72 -12.24 0.56 7.64
C PRO A 72 -11.12 0.22 6.64
N TRP A 73 -11.48 -0.54 5.60
CA TRP A 73 -10.55 -0.97 4.55
C TRP A 73 -10.99 -0.50 3.15
N ASN A 74 -12.26 -0.13 3.02
CA ASN A 74 -12.97 0.23 1.80
C ASN A 74 -12.72 1.69 1.39
N TYR A 75 -11.46 2.10 1.36
CA TYR A 75 -11.07 3.45 0.95
C TYR A 75 -10.83 3.53 -0.57
N GLY A 76 -11.23 4.65 -1.16
CA GLY A 76 -10.75 5.12 -2.46
C GLY A 76 -9.76 6.28 -2.32
N LEU A 77 -8.82 6.39 -3.26
CA LEU A 77 -7.83 7.47 -3.32
C LEU A 77 -8.36 8.68 -4.08
N LEU A 78 -8.02 9.87 -3.60
CA LEU A 78 -8.48 11.12 -4.20
C LEU A 78 -7.87 11.32 -5.60
N GLU A 79 -8.67 11.71 -6.59
CA GLU A 79 -8.19 11.96 -7.95
C GLU A 79 -7.07 13.01 -7.97
N LYS A 80 -7.18 14.06 -7.16
CA LYS A 80 -6.14 15.09 -7.00
C LYS A 80 -4.81 14.52 -6.52
N ALA A 81 -4.84 13.50 -5.64
CA ALA A 81 -3.64 12.86 -5.16
C ALA A 81 -2.96 12.02 -6.25
N ILE A 82 -3.75 11.38 -7.10
CA ILE A 82 -3.23 10.60 -8.24
C ILE A 82 -2.60 11.52 -9.30
N LYS A 83 -3.17 12.71 -9.52
CA LYS A 83 -2.66 13.70 -10.48
C LYS A 83 -1.39 14.39 -10.00
N ASP A 84 -1.20 14.52 -8.69
CA ASP A 84 -0.04 15.16 -8.08
C ASP A 84 0.54 14.32 -6.92
N PRO A 85 1.19 13.18 -7.23
CA PRO A 85 1.63 12.28 -6.17
C PRO A 85 2.70 12.86 -5.25
N GLU A 86 3.53 13.78 -5.74
CA GLU A 86 4.64 14.36 -4.96
C GLU A 86 4.12 15.23 -3.81
N ASN A 87 2.99 15.92 -3.96
CA ASN A 87 2.44 16.80 -2.93
C ASN A 87 1.39 16.12 -2.03
N PHE A 88 0.74 15.04 -2.50
CA PHE A 88 -0.36 14.41 -1.78
C PHE A 88 -0.02 13.06 -1.13
N PHE A 89 1.18 12.52 -1.36
CA PHE A 89 1.69 11.33 -0.67
C PHE A 89 2.95 11.68 0.13
N SER A 90 2.79 11.79 1.45
CA SER A 90 3.88 12.11 2.36
C SER A 90 4.63 10.85 2.77
N PHE A 91 5.85 10.67 2.27
CA PHE A 91 6.72 9.56 2.65
C PHE A 91 7.39 9.81 4.00
N SER A 92 7.41 8.79 4.85
CA SER A 92 8.14 8.79 6.12
C SER A 92 9.02 7.54 6.25
N LYS A 93 10.15 7.70 6.94
CA LYS A 93 11.07 6.61 7.30
C LYS A 93 11.43 6.73 8.78
N THR A 94 11.32 5.62 9.49
CA THR A 94 11.76 5.52 10.88
C THR A 94 13.26 5.23 10.95
N LYS A 95 13.95 5.83 11.93
CA LYS A 95 15.38 5.57 12.20
C LYS A 95 15.63 4.27 12.95
N VAL A 96 14.67 3.81 13.74
CA VAL A 96 14.77 2.63 14.61
C VAL A 96 13.99 1.48 14.00
N VAL A 97 14.69 0.53 13.39
CA VAL A 97 14.06 -0.66 12.81
C VAL A 97 14.00 -1.74 13.89
N GLY A 98 12.79 -2.18 14.24
CA GLY A 98 12.58 -3.27 15.19
C GLY A 98 13.13 -4.60 14.66
N LYS A 99 13.22 -5.62 15.53
CA LYS A 99 13.78 -6.94 15.17
C LYS A 99 13.07 -7.61 13.99
N ASN A 100 11.77 -7.35 13.82
CA ASN A 100 10.99 -7.83 12.68
C ASN A 100 10.44 -6.62 11.90
N PRO A 101 11.09 -6.18 10.81
CA PRO A 101 10.65 -5.03 10.01
C PRO A 101 9.48 -5.34 9.07
N TRP A 102 8.98 -6.57 9.07
CA TRP A 102 7.99 -7.08 8.12
C TRP A 102 6.58 -7.19 8.72
N ASN A 103 6.26 -6.32 9.68
CA ASN A 103 4.93 -6.27 10.30
C ASN A 103 4.43 -4.83 10.42
N ILE A 104 3.14 -4.70 10.73
CA ILE A 104 2.44 -3.41 10.80
C ILE A 104 3.06 -2.45 11.83
N GLU A 105 3.48 -2.96 12.99
CA GLU A 105 4.00 -2.15 14.10
C GLU A 105 5.41 -1.61 13.83
N ASN A 106 6.24 -2.41 13.17
CA ASN A 106 7.68 -2.14 13.02
C ASN A 106 8.07 -1.78 11.59
N SER A 107 7.09 -1.47 10.73
CA SER A 107 7.36 -1.14 9.34
C SER A 107 8.30 0.09 9.26
N PRO A 108 9.46 -0.02 8.59
CA PRO A 108 10.48 1.03 8.63
C PRO A 108 10.12 2.25 7.78
N VAL A 109 9.16 2.12 6.88
CA VAL A 109 8.72 3.18 5.97
C VAL A 109 7.20 3.18 5.85
N SER A 110 6.64 4.36 5.63
CA SER A 110 5.20 4.52 5.40
C SER A 110 4.93 5.67 4.42
N ILE A 111 3.73 5.68 3.87
CA ILE A 111 3.21 6.80 3.09
C ILE A 111 1.88 7.22 3.70
N THR A 112 1.75 8.49 4.06
CA THR A 112 0.49 9.08 4.51
C THR A 112 -0.18 9.83 3.36
N THR A 113 -1.48 9.63 3.20
CA THR A 113 -2.30 10.34 2.20
C THR A 113 -3.73 10.48 2.70
N LYS A 114 -4.63 11.00 1.86
CA LYS A 114 -6.07 11.06 2.16
C LYS A 114 -6.85 10.13 1.24
N GLY A 115 -7.92 9.56 1.77
CA GLY A 115 -8.90 8.77 1.02
C GLY A 115 -10.31 9.05 1.49
N LYS A 116 -11.29 8.43 0.82
CA LYS A 116 -12.70 8.45 1.25
C LYS A 116 -13.22 7.03 1.34
N ILE A 117 -14.03 6.76 2.36
CA ILE A 117 -14.75 5.50 2.48
C ILE A 117 -15.74 5.38 1.33
N ILE A 118 -15.82 4.19 0.73
CA ILE A 118 -16.78 3.81 -0.30
C ILE A 118 -17.81 2.88 0.36
N PRO A 119 -18.99 3.39 0.79
CA PRO A 119 -19.96 2.61 1.56
C PRO A 119 -20.48 1.35 0.84
N GLU A 120 -20.46 1.34 -0.49
CA GLU A 120 -20.97 0.23 -1.31
C GLU A 120 -19.91 -0.85 -1.54
N TRP A 121 -18.62 -0.55 -1.27
CA TRP A 121 -17.55 -1.53 -1.36
C TRP A 121 -17.48 -2.33 -0.07
N GLN A 122 -18.23 -3.42 -0.05
CA GLN A 122 -18.46 -4.27 1.11
C GLN A 122 -17.76 -5.63 0.98
N LEU A 123 -17.74 -6.41 2.05
CA LEU A 123 -17.26 -7.78 2.00
C LEU A 123 -18.16 -8.64 1.09
N TYR A 124 -17.53 -9.58 0.38
CA TYR A 124 -18.18 -10.60 -0.42
C TYR A 124 -17.44 -11.92 -0.17
N ASN A 125 -18.16 -12.92 0.37
CA ASN A 125 -17.59 -14.22 0.74
C ASN A 125 -16.33 -14.10 1.64
N GLU A 126 -16.44 -13.35 2.75
CA GLU A 126 -15.33 -13.10 3.69
C GLU A 126 -14.06 -12.47 3.08
N SER A 127 -14.16 -11.92 1.86
CA SER A 127 -13.10 -11.18 1.18
C SER A 127 -13.59 -9.78 0.80
N SER A 128 -12.68 -8.91 0.35
CA SER A 128 -13.10 -7.66 -0.26
C SER A 128 -14.02 -7.95 -1.43
N GLY A 129 -15.13 -7.22 -1.54
CA GLY A 129 -15.94 -7.23 -2.76
C GLY A 129 -15.11 -6.84 -3.99
N PRO A 130 -15.62 -7.10 -5.20
CA PRO A 130 -14.96 -6.67 -6.43
C PRO A 130 -14.61 -5.18 -6.38
N VAL A 131 -13.39 -4.83 -6.78
CA VAL A 131 -12.93 -3.43 -6.80
C VAL A 131 -13.88 -2.57 -7.66
N PRO A 132 -14.49 -1.50 -7.12
CA PRO A 132 -15.34 -0.61 -7.89
C PRO A 132 -14.66 0.01 -9.12
N TYR A 133 -15.44 0.30 -10.16
CA TYR A 133 -14.92 1.01 -11.34
C TYR A 133 -14.64 2.47 -11.02
N SER A 134 -13.47 2.94 -11.43
CA SER A 134 -12.99 4.30 -11.18
C SER A 134 -13.16 5.21 -12.40
N PRO A 135 -13.35 6.54 -12.22
CA PRO A 135 -13.50 7.22 -10.93
C PRO A 135 -14.95 7.19 -10.42
N ILE A 136 -15.11 7.18 -9.10
CA ILE A 136 -16.39 7.29 -8.41
C ILE A 136 -16.71 8.76 -8.13
N LYS A 137 -17.79 9.27 -8.73
CA LYS A 137 -18.12 10.71 -8.70
C LYS A 137 -19.04 11.14 -7.56
N TYR A 138 -19.96 10.29 -7.10
CA TYR A 138 -20.94 10.68 -6.07
C TYR A 138 -20.30 10.90 -4.69
N LEU A 139 -19.07 10.45 -4.49
CA LEU A 139 -18.30 10.65 -3.25
C LEU A 139 -17.59 12.00 -3.17
N LYS A 140 -17.82 12.92 -4.13
CA LYS A 140 -17.14 14.23 -4.20
C LYS A 140 -17.23 15.02 -2.90
N ASP A 141 -18.39 15.01 -2.25
CA ASP A 141 -18.64 15.78 -1.03
C ASP A 141 -18.49 14.93 0.26
N HIS A 142 -18.08 13.66 0.12
CA HIS A 142 -17.80 12.81 1.28
C HIS A 142 -16.53 13.26 2.00
N LYS A 143 -16.50 13.02 3.32
CA LYS A 143 -15.38 13.35 4.19
C LYS A 143 -14.09 12.68 3.73
N GLU A 144 -13.02 13.46 3.62
CA GLU A 144 -11.65 12.97 3.44
C GLU A 144 -11.10 12.51 4.79
N GLU A 145 -10.48 11.35 4.82
CA GLU A 145 -9.80 10.79 5.99
C GLU A 145 -8.34 10.53 5.69
N GLU A 146 -7.47 10.83 6.66
CA GLU A 146 -6.07 10.47 6.56
C GLU A 146 -5.92 8.95 6.68
N ILE A 147 -5.17 8.36 5.77
CA ILE A 147 -4.85 6.94 5.75
C ILE A 147 -3.34 6.76 5.65
N VAL A 148 -2.88 5.66 6.23
CA VAL A 148 -1.47 5.26 6.20
C VAL A 148 -1.33 4.03 5.32
N LEU A 149 -0.35 4.06 4.42
CA LEU A 149 0.03 2.94 3.58
C LEU A 149 1.39 2.42 4.05
N LEU A 150 1.51 1.10 4.13
CA LEU A 150 2.74 0.38 4.46
C LEU A 150 3.20 -0.46 3.26
N PRO A 151 4.48 -0.83 3.14
CA PRO A 151 4.90 -1.80 2.14
C PRO A 151 4.04 -3.06 2.23
N TYR A 152 3.61 -3.58 1.07
CA TYR A 152 2.70 -4.72 0.94
C TYR A 152 3.12 -5.96 1.76
N GLY A 153 4.44 -6.17 1.91
CA GLY A 153 5.01 -7.25 2.69
C GLY A 153 4.86 -7.10 4.21
N CYS A 154 4.53 -5.91 4.72
CA CYS A 154 4.35 -5.64 6.15
C CYS A 154 2.90 -5.87 6.64
N THR A 155 1.95 -6.09 5.73
CA THR A 155 0.51 -6.20 6.05
C THR A 155 0.03 -7.65 5.91
N THR A 156 -0.89 -8.10 6.75
CA THR A 156 -1.55 -9.41 6.61
C THR A 156 -2.81 -9.31 5.74
N LEU A 157 -3.71 -8.39 6.08
CA LEU A 157 -4.87 -8.00 5.27
C LEU A 157 -4.46 -6.96 4.24
N ARG A 158 -4.87 -7.10 2.98
CA ARG A 158 -4.27 -6.35 1.87
C ARG A 158 -5.30 -5.68 0.97
N ILE A 159 -5.28 -4.35 1.00
CA ILE A 159 -5.85 -3.48 -0.03
C ILE A 159 -4.70 -2.67 -0.62
N SER A 160 -4.31 -2.98 -1.85
CA SER A 160 -3.27 -2.27 -2.60
C SER A 160 -3.75 -1.69 -3.93
N GLN A 161 -4.95 -2.07 -4.35
CA GLN A 161 -5.65 -1.52 -5.51
C GLN A 161 -6.84 -0.71 -4.99
N PHE A 162 -6.76 0.61 -5.12
CA PHE A 162 -7.75 1.54 -4.61
C PHE A 162 -8.58 2.10 -5.77
N PRO A 163 -9.91 2.14 -5.67
CA PRO A 163 -10.71 2.95 -6.57
C PRO A 163 -10.30 4.43 -6.47
N ILE A 164 -10.45 5.19 -7.56
CA ILE A 164 -10.32 6.65 -7.52
C ILE A 164 -11.66 7.28 -7.18
N VAL A 165 -11.65 8.27 -6.30
CA VAL A 165 -12.80 9.08 -5.91
C VAL A 165 -12.53 10.56 -6.20
N LEU A 166 -13.55 11.32 -6.59
CA LEU A 166 -13.45 12.79 -6.69
C LEU A 166 -13.54 13.46 -5.32
#